data_AF-T0QUL6-F1
#
_entry.id   AF-T0QUL6-F1
#
_cell.length_a   1.000
_cell.length_b   1.000
_cell.length_c   1.000
_cell.angle_alpha   90.00
_cell.angle_beta   90.00
_cell.angle_gamma   90.00
#
_symmetry.space_group_name_H-M   'P 1'
#
loop_
_entity.id
_entity.type
_entity.pdbx_description
1 polymer ?
#
loop_
_entity_poly.entity_id
_entity_poly.type
_entity_poly.pdbx_seq_one_letter_code
_entity_poly.pdbx_strand_id
1 'polypeptide(L)'
;MVRVKGSSSPGVAAHEAAMRQYRAVRTLAYANAMPHGTLPELSVKGVDYILQWPLPQGQMAQLVARYAVNGSIVVPAPDVYITNQDAWKDVFDAYVLDVVDSRLEMTTTDIAVCLSHACIDTNGTANALTPSAESLEDAENHGYNVFGTLVLLLPSAYSGGALTISYDGKSTSIELGPMHF
;
A
#
# COMPACT_ATOMS: atom_id res chain seq x y z
N MET A 1 -2.62 -7.52 36.79
CA MET A 1 -3.76 -6.58 36.78
C MET A 1 -3.30 -5.27 37.39
N VAL A 2 -3.02 -4.28 36.53
CA VAL A 2 -2.63 -2.91 36.94
C VAL A 2 -3.62 -1.99 36.23
N ARG A 3 -4.41 -1.24 37.00
CA ARG A 3 -5.28 -0.18 36.47
C ARG A 3 -4.47 1.11 36.43
N VAL A 4 -4.14 1.58 35.24
CA VAL A 4 -3.73 2.97 35.01
C VAL A 4 -5.01 3.76 34.73
N LYS A 5 -5.40 4.63 35.67
CA LYS A 5 -6.42 5.66 35.44
C LYS A 5 -5.74 6.78 34.64
N GLY A 6 -5.59 6.60 33.34
CA GLY A 6 -5.03 7.62 32.47
C GLY A 6 -6.11 8.65 32.16
N SER A 7 -6.09 9.79 32.84
CA SER A 7 -6.72 11.00 32.31
C SER A 7 -6.17 11.22 30.90
N SER A 8 -7.02 11.14 29.88
CA SER A 8 -6.63 11.58 28.55
C SER A 8 -6.15 13.02 28.69
N SER A 9 -4.86 13.25 28.43
CA SER A 9 -4.32 14.60 28.39
C SER A 9 -5.21 15.41 27.44
N PRO A 10 -5.73 16.58 27.84
CA PRO A 10 -6.55 17.41 26.97
C PRO A 10 -5.88 17.68 25.61
N GLY A 11 -4.53 17.69 25.57
CA GLY A 11 -3.76 17.81 24.33
C GLY A 11 -3.86 16.59 23.41
N VAL A 12 -3.93 15.36 23.94
CA VAL A 12 -4.10 14.13 23.13
C VAL A 12 -5.53 14.05 22.60
N ALA A 13 -6.54 14.36 23.43
CA ALA A 13 -7.93 14.36 23.00
C ALA A 13 -8.22 15.47 21.98
N ALA A 14 -7.64 16.65 22.16
CA ALA A 14 -7.74 17.75 21.19
C ALA A 14 -6.98 17.44 19.89
N HIS A 15 -5.81 16.80 19.98
CA HIS A 15 -5.06 16.33 18.81
C HIS A 15 -5.85 15.25 18.05
N GLU A 16 -6.40 14.24 18.73
CA GLU A 16 -7.25 13.23 18.10
C GLU A 16 -8.52 13.84 17.50
N ALA A 17 -9.15 14.82 18.16
CA ALA A 17 -10.34 15.50 17.65
C ALA A 17 -10.01 16.37 16.42
N ALA A 18 -8.88 17.09 16.45
CA ALA A 18 -8.38 17.86 15.32
C ALA A 18 -7.99 16.94 14.15
N MET A 19 -7.33 15.81 14.42
CA MET A 19 -7.03 14.79 13.41
C MET A 19 -8.29 14.13 12.88
N ARG A 20 -9.32 13.90 13.71
CA ARG A 20 -10.63 13.41 13.23
C ARG A 20 -11.33 14.43 12.34
N GLN A 21 -11.34 15.72 12.70
CA GLN A 21 -11.91 16.77 11.87
C GLN A 21 -11.12 16.96 10.57
N TYR A 22 -9.79 16.90 10.64
CA TYR A 22 -8.90 16.93 9.48
C TYR A 22 -9.15 15.72 8.56
N ARG A 23 -9.28 14.50 9.11
CA ARG A 23 -9.58 13.25 8.38
C ARG A 23 -11.01 13.19 7.84
N ALA A 24 -11.98 13.80 8.51
CA ALA A 24 -13.38 13.88 8.08
C ALA A 24 -13.58 14.88 6.92
N VAL A 25 -12.72 15.89 6.82
CA VAL A 25 -12.73 16.91 5.75
C VAL A 25 -11.77 16.54 4.61
N ARG A 26 -10.67 15.83 4.91
CA ARG A 26 -9.67 15.31 3.97
C ARG A 26 -9.54 13.80 4.13
N THR A 27 -10.61 13.06 3.82
CA THR A 27 -10.46 11.63 3.52
C THR A 27 -9.88 11.55 2.11
N LEU A 28 -8.56 11.67 2.02
CA LEU A 28 -7.88 11.70 0.73
C LEU A 28 -7.76 10.27 0.19
N ALA A 29 -8.86 9.74 -0.36
CA ALA A 29 -8.76 8.70 -1.37
C ALA A 29 -8.24 9.38 -2.64
N TYR A 30 -6.93 9.55 -2.72
CA TYR A 30 -6.28 10.08 -3.91
C TYR A 30 -5.92 8.92 -4.82
N ALA A 31 -6.66 8.79 -5.91
CA ALA A 31 -6.27 7.96 -7.03
C ALA A 31 -5.61 8.86 -8.07
N ASN A 32 -4.41 8.50 -8.50
CA ASN A 32 -3.79 9.11 -9.66
C ASN A 32 -3.31 8.02 -10.60
N ALA A 33 -3.53 8.23 -11.88
CA ALA A 33 -2.84 7.45 -12.88
C ALA A 33 -1.40 7.94 -12.91
N MET A 34 -0.45 7.01 -12.75
CA MET A 34 0.94 7.35 -13.04
C MET A 34 1.13 7.49 -14.55
N PRO A 35 2.01 8.40 -15.01
CA PRO A 35 2.39 8.42 -16.41
C PRO A 35 2.91 7.04 -16.85
N HIS A 36 2.69 6.69 -18.11
CA HIS A 36 3.33 5.53 -18.73
C HIS A 36 4.86 5.75 -18.68
N GLY A 37 5.52 5.19 -17.67
CA GLY A 37 6.93 5.35 -17.36
C GLY A 37 7.54 4.04 -16.89
N THR A 38 8.70 4.13 -16.25
CA THR A 38 9.39 2.98 -15.64
C THR A 38 8.49 2.35 -14.58
N LEU A 39 8.06 1.11 -14.78
CA LEU A 39 7.37 0.29 -13.76
C LEU A 39 8.40 -0.37 -12.84
N PRO A 40 8.03 -0.73 -11.60
CA PRO A 40 8.92 -1.52 -10.75
C PRO A 40 9.11 -2.92 -11.34
N GLU A 41 10.35 -3.31 -11.57
CA GLU A 41 10.72 -4.67 -11.97
C GLU A 41 10.79 -5.55 -10.73
N LEU A 42 9.69 -6.25 -10.45
CA LEU A 42 9.56 -7.07 -9.26
C LEU A 42 10.23 -8.43 -9.47
N SER A 43 11.15 -8.81 -8.59
CA SER A 43 11.61 -10.19 -8.42
C SER A 43 11.13 -10.72 -7.07
N VAL A 44 10.72 -11.98 -7.02
CA VAL A 44 10.24 -12.61 -5.80
C VAL A 44 11.13 -13.79 -5.44
N LYS A 45 11.48 -13.90 -4.16
CA LYS A 45 12.31 -14.99 -3.66
C LYS A 45 11.72 -16.36 -4.03
N GLY A 46 12.52 -17.17 -4.70
CA GLY A 46 12.14 -18.53 -5.10
C GLY A 46 11.13 -18.60 -6.24
N VAL A 47 10.89 -17.49 -6.94
CA VAL A 47 10.19 -17.41 -8.23
C VAL A 47 11.22 -17.09 -9.29
N ASP A 48 11.12 -17.73 -10.45
CA ASP A 48 12.13 -17.58 -11.49
C ASP A 48 11.98 -16.25 -12.23
N TYR A 49 13.12 -15.56 -12.41
CA TYR A 49 13.24 -14.29 -13.14
C TYR A 49 12.43 -13.14 -12.55
N ILE A 50 12.51 -11.97 -13.21
CA ILE A 50 11.64 -10.82 -12.94
C ILE A 50 10.19 -11.22 -13.29
N LEU A 51 9.23 -10.84 -12.45
CA LEU A 51 7.81 -11.03 -12.68
C LEU A 51 7.38 -10.33 -13.96
N GLN A 52 6.68 -11.08 -14.80
CA GLN A 52 6.15 -10.57 -16.06
C GLN A 52 4.67 -10.25 -15.92
N TRP A 53 4.18 -9.30 -16.73
CA TRP A 53 2.77 -8.94 -16.77
C TRP A 53 2.27 -9.07 -18.21
N PRO A 54 1.29 -9.97 -18.49
CA PRO A 54 0.66 -10.91 -17.55
C PRO A 54 1.61 -12.00 -17.02
N LEU A 55 1.31 -12.53 -15.83
CA LEU A 55 2.13 -13.56 -15.18
C LEU A 55 2.06 -14.91 -15.95
N PRO A 56 3.20 -15.46 -16.39
CA PRO A 56 3.27 -16.81 -16.95
C PRO A 56 2.80 -17.87 -15.94
N GLN A 57 2.19 -18.95 -16.43
CA GLN A 57 1.71 -20.06 -15.57
C GLN A 57 2.79 -20.62 -14.64
N GLY A 58 4.06 -20.68 -15.10
CA GLY A 58 5.18 -21.14 -14.28
C GLY A 58 5.41 -20.25 -13.05
N GLN A 59 5.48 -18.92 -13.25
CA GLN A 59 5.63 -17.95 -12.16
C GLN A 59 4.41 -17.99 -11.23
N MET A 60 3.20 -18.08 -11.80
CA MET A 60 1.97 -18.21 -11.01
C MET A 60 1.98 -19.47 -10.12
N ALA A 61 2.37 -20.63 -10.65
CA ALA A 61 2.45 -21.87 -9.88
C ALA A 61 3.47 -21.78 -8.74
N GLN A 62 4.63 -21.16 -8.99
CA GLN A 62 5.66 -20.94 -7.96
C GLN A 62 5.18 -20.00 -6.86
N LEU A 63 4.49 -18.91 -7.22
CA LEU A 63 3.87 -17.98 -6.28
C LEU A 63 2.81 -18.65 -5.43
N VAL A 64 1.90 -19.41 -6.04
CA VAL A 64 0.85 -20.16 -5.33
C VAL A 64 1.46 -21.18 -4.37
N ALA A 65 2.46 -21.94 -4.81
CA ALA A 65 3.10 -22.96 -3.98
C ALA A 65 3.77 -22.41 -2.72
N ARG A 66 4.14 -21.13 -2.70
CA ARG A 66 4.89 -20.50 -1.61
C ARG A 66 4.08 -19.55 -0.75
N TYR A 67 3.21 -18.77 -1.38
CA TYR A 67 2.62 -17.56 -0.79
C TYR A 67 1.09 -17.56 -0.82
N ALA A 68 0.45 -18.63 -1.29
CA ALA A 68 -1.01 -18.71 -1.26
C ALA A 68 -1.52 -18.85 0.18
N VAL A 69 -2.32 -17.88 0.63
CA VAL A 69 -2.97 -17.86 1.94
C VAL A 69 -4.41 -17.44 1.74
N ASN A 70 -5.36 -18.27 2.18
CA ASN A 70 -6.80 -17.98 2.15
C ASN A 70 -7.33 -17.51 0.78
N GLY A 71 -6.76 -18.04 -0.31
CA GLY A 71 -7.19 -17.74 -1.68
C GLY A 71 -6.64 -16.45 -2.29
N SER A 72 -5.71 -15.79 -1.62
CA SER A 72 -4.89 -14.71 -2.19
C SER A 72 -3.41 -15.13 -2.15
N ILE A 73 -2.57 -14.52 -2.98
CA ILE A 73 -1.12 -14.69 -2.93
C ILE A 73 -0.56 -13.45 -2.26
N VAL A 74 0.08 -13.61 -1.10
CA VAL A 74 0.64 -12.49 -0.33
C VAL A 74 2.14 -12.72 -0.13
N VAL A 75 2.96 -11.93 -0.82
CA VAL A 75 4.42 -12.01 -0.74
C VAL A 75 4.90 -10.93 0.24
N PRO A 76 5.51 -11.29 1.38
CA PRO A 76 5.95 -10.32 2.37
C PRO A 76 7.12 -9.50 1.82
N ALA A 77 7.26 -8.24 2.27
CA ALA A 77 8.29 -7.32 1.76
C ALA A 77 9.73 -7.88 1.73
N PRO A 78 10.22 -8.65 2.72
CA PRO A 78 11.58 -9.20 2.68
C PRO A 78 11.85 -10.16 1.51
N ASP A 79 10.79 -10.68 0.88
CA ASP A 79 10.86 -11.60 -0.25
C ASP A 79 10.59 -10.91 -1.60
N VAL A 80 10.33 -9.59 -1.60
CA VAL A 80 10.13 -8.77 -2.80
C VAL A 80 11.34 -7.90 -3.04
N TYR A 81 11.87 -7.94 -4.26
CA TYR A 81 13.00 -7.12 -4.70
C TYR A 81 12.57 -6.28 -5.90
N ILE A 82 12.97 -5.01 -5.93
CA ILE A 82 12.79 -4.14 -7.09
C ILE A 82 14.14 -4.06 -7.81
N THR A 83 14.31 -4.75 -8.93
CA THR A 83 15.62 -4.87 -9.59
C THR A 83 16.11 -3.56 -10.21
N ASN A 84 15.17 -2.72 -10.64
CA ASN A 84 15.43 -1.38 -11.15
C ASN A 84 15.23 -0.29 -10.07
N GLN A 85 15.58 -0.57 -8.81
CA GLN A 85 15.28 0.26 -7.64
C GLN A 85 15.61 1.74 -7.82
N ASP A 86 16.79 2.09 -8.33
CA ASP A 86 17.20 3.49 -8.46
C ASP A 86 16.30 4.24 -9.46
N ALA A 87 16.12 3.67 -10.66
CA ALA A 87 15.28 4.27 -11.69
C ALA A 87 13.80 4.31 -11.29
N TRP A 88 13.33 3.29 -10.57
CA TRP A 88 11.98 3.27 -10.03
C TRP A 88 11.79 4.29 -8.91
N LYS A 89 12.78 4.46 -8.03
CA LYS A 89 12.73 5.42 -6.93
C LYS A 89 12.57 6.84 -7.44
N ASP A 90 13.31 7.24 -8.48
CA ASP A 90 13.17 8.58 -9.07
C ASP A 90 11.75 8.86 -9.57
N VAL A 91 11.12 7.85 -10.22
CA VAL A 91 9.73 7.94 -10.68
C VAL A 91 8.76 7.95 -9.50
N PHE A 92 8.97 7.08 -8.52
CA PHE A 92 8.11 6.98 -7.34
C PHE A 92 8.13 8.27 -6.52
N ASP A 93 9.30 8.86 -6.29
CA ASP A 93 9.43 10.10 -5.55
C ASP A 93 8.70 11.24 -6.27
N ALA A 94 8.96 11.43 -7.58
CA ALA A 94 8.40 12.52 -8.36
C ALA A 94 6.88 12.45 -8.59
N TYR A 95 6.32 11.24 -8.75
CA TYR A 95 4.91 11.07 -9.14
C TYR A 95 4.01 10.54 -8.02
N VAL A 96 4.59 9.97 -6.97
CA VAL A 96 3.83 9.41 -5.85
C VAL A 96 4.11 10.20 -4.57
N LEU A 97 5.36 10.29 -4.13
CA LEU A 97 5.66 10.96 -2.84
C LEU A 97 5.40 12.46 -2.89
N ASP A 98 5.89 13.18 -3.90
CA ASP A 98 5.67 14.62 -4.03
C ASP A 98 4.17 14.97 -4.10
N VAL A 99 3.39 14.11 -4.75
CA VAL A 99 1.95 14.29 -4.86
C VAL A 99 1.25 14.00 -3.53
N VAL A 100 1.65 12.95 -2.82
CA VAL A 100 1.12 12.64 -1.49
C VAL A 100 1.46 13.77 -0.51
N ASP A 101 2.72 14.22 -0.49
CA ASP A 101 3.20 15.28 0.39
C ASP A 101 2.47 16.61 0.15
N SER A 102 2.41 17.05 -1.11
CA SER A 102 1.67 18.27 -1.48
C SER A 102 0.18 18.22 -1.14
N ARG A 103 -0.44 17.04 -1.19
CA ARG A 103 -1.88 16.87 -0.86
C ARG A 103 -2.13 16.79 0.64
N LEU A 104 -1.21 16.20 1.38
CA LEU A 104 -1.29 16.13 2.84
C LEU A 104 -0.93 17.46 3.49
N GLU A 105 -0.32 18.39 2.74
CA GLU A 105 0.13 19.71 3.22
C GLU A 105 1.02 19.59 4.47
N MET A 106 1.84 18.54 4.52
CA MET A 106 2.74 18.29 5.65
C MET A 106 3.99 19.13 5.46
N THR A 107 4.08 20.27 6.17
CA THR A 107 5.23 21.18 6.02
C THR A 107 6.34 20.96 7.03
N THR A 108 6.17 20.01 7.96
CA THR A 108 7.05 19.85 9.14
C THR A 108 7.54 18.42 9.36
N THR A 109 7.25 17.50 8.44
CA THR A 109 7.51 16.08 8.66
C THR A 109 7.86 15.42 7.34
N ASP A 110 8.99 14.73 7.33
CA ASP A 110 9.40 13.92 6.19
C ASP A 110 8.47 12.70 6.08
N ILE A 111 7.94 12.47 4.88
CA ILE A 111 7.10 11.32 4.57
C ILE A 111 7.97 10.25 3.92
N ALA A 112 7.92 9.04 4.46
CA ALA A 112 8.50 7.86 3.85
C ALA A 112 7.41 6.83 3.56
N VAL A 113 7.63 6.03 2.52
CA VAL A 113 6.80 4.87 2.20
C VAL A 113 7.65 3.62 2.30
N CYS A 114 7.15 2.65 3.06
CA CYS A 114 7.76 1.33 3.18
C CYS A 114 6.87 0.31 2.46
N LEU A 115 7.49 -0.59 1.71
CA LEU A 115 6.78 -1.73 1.15
C LEU A 115 6.36 -2.67 2.29
N SER A 116 5.06 -2.97 2.38
CA SER A 116 4.55 -3.93 3.36
C SER A 116 4.53 -5.35 2.80
N HIS A 117 3.99 -5.51 1.59
CA HIS A 117 3.87 -6.77 0.88
C HIS A 117 3.45 -6.49 -0.58
N ALA A 118 3.60 -7.50 -1.44
CA ALA A 118 2.95 -7.55 -2.74
C ALA A 118 1.80 -8.55 -2.68
N CYS A 119 0.67 -8.23 -3.31
CA CYS A 119 -0.49 -9.11 -3.34
C CYS A 119 -1.01 -9.35 -4.76
N ILE A 120 -1.38 -10.60 -5.04
CA ILE A 120 -2.24 -10.97 -6.16
C ILE A 120 -3.52 -11.53 -5.54
N ASP A 121 -4.57 -10.73 -5.57
CA ASP A 121 -5.87 -11.12 -5.06
C ASP A 121 -6.80 -11.54 -6.21
N THR A 122 -7.37 -12.74 -6.07
CA THR A 122 -8.34 -13.29 -7.04
C THR A 122 -9.76 -13.36 -6.48
N ASN A 123 -9.93 -13.08 -5.18
CA ASN A 123 -11.19 -13.30 -4.46
C ASN A 123 -11.85 -12.00 -3.96
N GLY A 124 -11.15 -10.86 -3.97
CA GLY A 124 -11.70 -9.56 -3.57
C GLY A 124 -11.76 -9.39 -2.04
N THR A 125 -10.63 -9.59 -1.36
CA THR A 125 -10.50 -9.44 0.08
C THR A 125 -9.83 -8.12 0.47
N ALA A 126 -10.42 -7.41 1.44
CA ALA A 126 -9.81 -6.20 2.01
C ALA A 126 -8.52 -6.49 2.80
N ASN A 127 -8.31 -7.74 3.23
CA ASN A 127 -7.11 -8.13 3.97
C ASN A 127 -5.84 -7.97 3.13
N ALA A 128 -5.94 -8.13 1.81
CA ALA A 128 -4.85 -7.93 0.86
C ALA A 128 -4.40 -6.46 0.73
N LEU A 129 -5.19 -5.53 1.27
CA LEU A 129 -4.95 -4.09 1.18
C LEU A 129 -4.50 -3.48 2.52
N THR A 130 -4.39 -4.31 3.56
CA THR A 130 -4.03 -3.87 4.90
C THR A 130 -2.55 -4.18 5.15
N PRO A 131 -1.74 -3.22 5.66
CA PRO A 131 -0.35 -3.48 5.97
C PRO A 131 -0.17 -4.70 6.89
N SER A 132 0.84 -5.52 6.61
CA SER A 132 1.22 -6.67 7.44
C SER A 132 1.62 -6.22 8.85
N ALA A 133 1.35 -7.05 9.85
CA ALA A 133 1.77 -6.81 11.23
C ALA A 133 3.29 -6.60 11.32
N GLU A 134 4.07 -7.38 10.57
CA GLU A 134 5.53 -7.25 10.49
C GLU A 134 5.96 -5.86 10.02
N SER A 135 5.29 -5.30 8.99
CA SER A 135 5.63 -3.95 8.50
C SER A 135 5.27 -2.84 9.48
N LEU A 136 4.23 -3.04 10.31
CA LEU A 136 3.85 -2.10 11.35
C LEU A 136 4.81 -2.16 12.54
N GLU A 137 5.22 -3.37 12.93
CA GLU A 137 6.22 -3.59 13.97
C GLU A 137 7.58 -3.02 13.57
N ASP A 138 8.00 -3.23 12.31
CA ASP A 138 9.24 -2.65 11.78
C ASP A 138 9.21 -1.12 11.83
N ALA A 139 8.09 -0.50 11.44
CA ALA A 139 7.92 0.95 11.51
C ALA A 139 8.02 1.46 12.96
N GLU A 140 7.36 0.79 13.90
CA GLU A 140 7.41 1.13 15.34
C GLU A 140 8.83 1.00 15.90
N ASN A 141 9.53 -0.08 15.58
CA ASN A 141 10.91 -0.34 16.03
C ASN A 141 11.90 0.71 15.53
N HIS A 142 11.65 1.32 14.38
CA HIS A 142 12.45 2.42 13.83
C HIS A 142 11.95 3.81 14.24
N GLY A 143 10.92 3.89 15.09
CA GLY A 143 10.38 5.16 15.60
C GLY A 143 9.54 5.94 14.57
N TYR A 144 9.04 5.26 13.53
CA TYR A 144 8.18 5.85 12.52
C TYR A 144 6.71 5.82 12.96
N ASN A 145 5.98 6.90 12.69
CA ASN A 145 4.54 6.95 12.88
C ASN A 145 3.83 6.55 11.58
N VAL A 146 3.14 5.42 11.57
CA VAL A 146 2.32 5.01 10.41
C VAL A 146 0.95 5.70 10.47
N PHE A 147 0.63 6.47 9.44
CA PHE A 147 -0.61 7.26 9.40
C PHE A 147 -1.57 6.90 8.26
N GLY A 148 -1.15 6.03 7.33
CA GLY A 148 -1.94 5.66 6.17
C GLY A 148 -1.41 4.45 5.42
N THR A 149 -2.12 4.07 4.36
CA THR A 149 -1.75 2.98 3.46
C THR A 149 -1.75 3.49 2.04
N LEU A 150 -0.66 3.23 1.33
CA LEU A 150 -0.55 3.48 -0.11
C LEU A 150 -0.74 2.14 -0.84
N VAL A 151 -1.66 2.12 -1.80
CA VAL A 151 -1.89 0.96 -2.67
C VAL A 151 -1.39 1.32 -4.08
N LEU A 152 -0.31 0.68 -4.51
CA LEU A 152 0.18 0.77 -5.89
C LEU A 152 -0.41 -0.38 -6.71
N LEU A 153 -1.21 -0.04 -7.71
CA LEU A 153 -1.83 -1.01 -8.59
C LEU A 153 -1.00 -1.16 -9.86
N LEU A 154 -0.50 -2.38 -10.08
CA LEU A 154 0.24 -2.70 -11.29
C LEU A 154 -0.73 -3.08 -12.41
N PRO A 155 -0.34 -2.85 -13.68
CA PRO A 155 -1.10 -3.29 -14.83
C PRO A 155 -1.53 -4.76 -14.74
N SER A 156 -2.83 -4.99 -14.99
CA SER A 156 -3.45 -6.31 -14.96
C SER A 156 -4.17 -6.59 -16.27
N ALA A 157 -4.04 -7.82 -16.75
CA ALA A 157 -4.78 -8.32 -17.91
C ALA A 157 -6.23 -8.74 -17.55
N TYR A 158 -6.58 -8.74 -16.27
CA TYR A 158 -7.90 -9.13 -15.78
C TYR A 158 -8.82 -7.91 -15.67
N SER A 159 -10.06 -8.07 -16.10
CA SER A 159 -11.13 -7.08 -15.93
C SER A 159 -11.79 -7.20 -14.56
N GLY A 160 -12.15 -6.07 -13.95
CA GLY A 160 -12.81 -6.02 -12.64
C GLY A 160 -11.84 -5.63 -11.52
N GLY A 161 -12.18 -5.95 -10.28
CA GLY A 161 -11.33 -5.65 -9.12
C GLY A 161 -11.47 -4.22 -8.60
N ALA A 162 -12.66 -3.63 -8.68
CA ALA A 162 -12.93 -2.31 -8.13
C ALA A 162 -12.42 -2.18 -6.69
N LEU A 163 -11.57 -1.19 -6.44
CA LEU A 163 -11.07 -0.88 -5.11
C LEU A 163 -12.10 -0.02 -4.39
N THR A 164 -12.76 -0.57 -3.39
CA THR A 164 -13.75 0.17 -2.58
C THR A 164 -13.14 0.54 -1.23
N ILE A 165 -13.00 1.84 -1.01
CA ILE A 165 -12.48 2.41 0.23
C ILE A 165 -13.67 2.96 1.03
N SER A 166 -13.89 2.42 2.23
CA SER A 166 -14.99 2.86 3.10
C SER A 166 -14.46 3.42 4.41
N TYR A 167 -14.94 4.59 4.79
CA TYR A 167 -14.58 5.28 6.03
C TYR A 167 -15.73 6.15 6.53
N ASP A 168 -16.02 6.09 7.84
CA ASP A 168 -17.04 6.92 8.51
C ASP A 168 -18.41 6.95 7.79
N GLY A 169 -18.86 5.79 7.32
CA GLY A 169 -20.13 5.64 6.60
C GLY A 169 -20.14 6.16 5.16
N LYS A 170 -19.02 6.70 4.66
CA LYS A 170 -18.82 7.07 3.25
C LYS A 170 -18.02 5.99 2.54
N SER A 171 -18.28 5.82 1.24
CA SER A 171 -17.57 4.87 0.40
C SER A 171 -17.22 5.50 -0.93
N THR A 172 -16.01 5.24 -1.41
CA THR A 172 -15.52 5.62 -2.73
C THR A 172 -15.01 4.36 -3.42
N SER A 173 -15.49 4.09 -4.62
CA SER A 173 -15.02 2.97 -5.45
C SER A 173 -14.22 3.49 -6.62
N ILE A 174 -13.05 2.88 -6.85
CA ILE A 174 -12.18 3.14 -7.99
C ILE A 174 -12.24 1.90 -8.87
N GLU A 175 -12.83 2.04 -10.05
CA GLU A 175 -12.88 0.95 -11.03
C GLU A 175 -11.49 0.73 -11.62
N LEU A 176 -11.01 -0.51 -11.55
CA LEU A 176 -9.75 -0.91 -12.16
C LEU A 176 -10.05 -1.40 -13.57
N GLY A 177 -9.82 -0.53 -14.56
CA GLY A 177 -9.87 -0.92 -15.96
C GLY A 177 -8.66 -1.77 -16.34
N PRO A 178 -8.78 -2.69 -17.31
CA PRO A 178 -7.61 -3.32 -17.89
C PRO A 178 -6.68 -2.22 -18.45
N MET A 179 -5.44 -2.19 -17.99
CA MET A 179 -4.44 -1.32 -18.58
C MET A 179 -3.98 -1.97 -19.88
N HIS A 180 -4.38 -1.41 -21.02
CA HIS A 180 -3.92 -1.85 -22.33
C HIS A 180 -2.39 -1.59 -22.40
N PHE A 181 -1.62 -2.67 -22.55
CA PHE A 181 -0.19 -2.63 -22.84
C PHE A 181 0.06 -2.35 -24.32
#